data_AF-A0A3A0B158-F1
#
_entry.id   AF-A0A3A0B158-F1
#
_cell.length_a   1.000
_cell.length_b   1.000
_cell.length_c   1.000
_cell.angle_alpha   90.00
_cell.angle_beta   90.00
_cell.angle_gamma   90.00
#
_symmetry.space_group_name_H-M   'P 1'
#
loop_
_entity.id
_entity.type
_entity.pdbx_description
1 polymer ?
#
loop_
_entity_poly.entity_id
_entity_poly.type
_entity_poly.pdbx_seq_one_letter_code
_entity_poly.pdbx_strand_id
1 'polypeptide(L)'
;PWTLRNYRAFGTFVPLNTNAGFAFYWGNHPIHGTHFMPLLPLDGPSYQDLIPAQLLPLNEGQLDRALLQAGIGFVVDDPLRYLQLSWSRIPEYVKFWPSPDSGLISNVSRVASFGLLLPFMLYGLWLAARRLRAPDHPAQRAQIVLLYLFMAVYTLLHLLTWTLIRYRLPVDTVLLLFAALALVDLADRLAGRGSALAQPGA
;
A
#
# COMPACT_ATOMS: atom_id res chain seq x y z
N PRO A 1 -0.65 26.64 -9.36
CA PRO A 1 -0.84 25.43 -8.51
C PRO A 1 -1.97 24.55 -9.08
N TRP A 2 -1.78 23.23 -9.11
CA TRP A 2 -2.73 22.28 -9.72
C TRP A 2 -4.12 22.31 -9.04
N THR A 3 -4.14 22.41 -7.72
CA THR A 3 -5.37 22.58 -6.92
C THR A 3 -6.21 23.79 -7.34
N LEU A 4 -5.56 24.93 -7.66
CA LEU A 4 -6.27 26.14 -8.11
C LEU A 4 -6.84 25.97 -9.52
N ARG A 5 -6.13 25.25 -10.40
CA ARG A 5 -6.63 24.89 -11.74
C ARG A 5 -7.86 23.98 -11.60
N ASN A 6 -7.77 22.94 -10.78
CA ASN A 6 -8.87 22.00 -10.56
C ASN A 6 -10.08 22.69 -9.95
N TYR A 7 -9.87 23.57 -8.97
CA TYR A 7 -10.95 24.36 -8.39
C TYR A 7 -11.67 25.22 -9.43
N ARG A 8 -10.93 25.86 -10.34
CA ARG A 8 -11.51 26.65 -11.44
C ARG A 8 -12.23 25.78 -12.48
N ALA A 9 -11.75 24.56 -12.74
CA ALA A 9 -12.33 23.67 -13.74
C ALA A 9 -13.59 22.94 -13.23
N PHE A 10 -13.60 22.52 -11.97
CA PHE A 10 -14.64 21.67 -11.41
C PHE A 10 -15.55 22.38 -10.39
N GLY A 11 -15.24 23.63 -10.04
CA GLY A 11 -15.97 24.38 -9.00
C GLY A 11 -15.87 23.75 -7.61
N THR A 12 -14.94 22.81 -7.40
CA THR A 12 -14.81 22.03 -6.16
C THR A 12 -13.35 21.92 -5.75
N PHE A 13 -13.10 21.86 -4.44
CA PHE A 13 -11.75 21.74 -3.91
C PHE A 13 -11.21 20.33 -4.13
N VAL A 14 -10.36 20.17 -5.14
CA VAL A 14 -9.68 18.91 -5.49
C VAL A 14 -8.16 19.10 -5.28
N PRO A 15 -7.60 18.67 -4.14
CA PRO A 15 -6.22 18.96 -3.78
C PRO A 15 -5.20 18.29 -4.71
N LEU A 16 -5.45 17.04 -5.12
CA LEU A 16 -4.51 16.23 -5.92
C LEU A 16 -5.16 15.71 -7.20
N ASN A 17 -6.15 14.81 -7.06
CA ASN A 17 -6.89 14.20 -8.16
C ASN A 17 -8.33 13.87 -7.75
N THR A 18 -9.11 13.48 -8.74
CA THR A 18 -10.52 13.09 -8.74
C THR A 18 -10.70 11.56 -8.79
N ASN A 19 -9.73 10.81 -8.27
CA ASN A 19 -9.75 9.34 -8.31
C ASN A 19 -9.94 8.68 -6.94
N ALA A 20 -9.89 9.45 -5.86
CA ALA A 20 -9.92 8.90 -4.50
C ALA A 20 -11.29 8.31 -4.17
N GLY A 21 -12.37 9.02 -4.51
CA GLY A 21 -13.73 8.55 -4.36
C GLY A 21 -14.06 7.40 -5.28
N PHE A 22 -13.60 7.44 -6.54
CA PHE A 22 -13.72 6.30 -7.46
C PHE A 22 -13.04 5.03 -6.91
N ALA A 23 -11.79 5.14 -6.44
CA ALA A 23 -11.04 4.02 -5.89
C ALA A 23 -11.70 3.47 -4.60
N PHE A 24 -12.20 4.36 -3.74
CA PHE A 24 -12.89 3.96 -2.50
C PHE A 24 -14.24 3.29 -2.77
N TYR A 25 -15.01 3.82 -3.72
CA TYR A 25 -16.29 3.27 -4.15
C TYR A 25 -16.13 1.85 -4.67
N TRP A 26 -15.25 1.66 -5.66
CA TRP A 26 -15.02 0.33 -6.21
C TRP A 26 -14.48 -0.59 -5.13
N GLY A 27 -13.50 -0.11 -4.34
CA GLY A 27 -12.81 -0.92 -3.33
C GLY A 27 -13.77 -1.64 -2.43
N ASN A 28 -14.86 -0.97 -2.09
CA ASN A 28 -15.84 -1.40 -1.11
C ASN A 28 -17.18 -1.84 -1.74
N HIS A 29 -17.26 -1.84 -3.07
CA HIS A 29 -18.47 -2.17 -3.81
C HIS A 29 -18.97 -3.58 -3.44
N PRO A 30 -20.29 -3.78 -3.25
CA PRO A 30 -20.86 -5.07 -2.84
C PRO A 30 -20.54 -6.25 -3.77
N ILE A 31 -20.15 -5.99 -5.02
CA ILE A 31 -19.75 -7.03 -5.99
C ILE A 31 -18.62 -7.93 -5.47
N HIS A 32 -17.75 -7.43 -4.59
CA HIS A 32 -16.69 -8.23 -3.98
C HIS A 32 -17.20 -9.20 -2.91
N GLY A 33 -18.42 -8.99 -2.37
CA GLY A 33 -18.86 -9.65 -1.15
C GLY A 33 -17.85 -9.40 -0.03
N THR A 34 -17.21 -10.48 0.44
CA THR A 34 -16.18 -10.49 1.49
C THR A 34 -14.77 -10.77 0.95
N HIS A 35 -14.65 -11.09 -0.35
CA HIS A 35 -13.38 -11.44 -0.98
C HIS A 35 -13.03 -10.46 -2.09
N PHE A 36 -11.92 -9.76 -1.92
CA PHE A 36 -11.47 -8.76 -2.88
C PHE A 36 -11.15 -9.38 -4.25
N MET A 37 -11.64 -8.73 -5.31
CA MET A 37 -11.39 -9.14 -6.70
C MET A 37 -10.56 -8.07 -7.39
N PRO A 38 -9.25 -8.25 -7.60
CA PRO A 38 -8.40 -7.22 -8.18
C PRO A 38 -8.75 -6.90 -9.65
N LEU A 39 -9.38 -7.85 -10.34
CA LEU A 39 -9.89 -7.73 -11.69
C LEU A 39 -11.30 -8.33 -11.73
N LEU A 40 -12.23 -7.64 -12.39
CA LEU A 40 -13.57 -8.18 -12.63
C LEU A 40 -13.51 -9.30 -13.69
N PRO A 41 -14.41 -10.30 -13.62
CA PRO A 41 -14.51 -11.35 -14.64
C PRO A 41 -14.72 -10.75 -16.04
N LEU A 42 -14.13 -11.38 -17.05
CA LEU A 42 -14.20 -10.92 -18.45
C LEU A 42 -15.63 -10.94 -19.02
N ASP A 43 -16.46 -11.83 -18.50
CA ASP A 43 -17.88 -12.01 -18.80
C ASP A 43 -18.80 -11.24 -17.83
N GLY A 44 -18.22 -10.50 -16.88
CA GLY A 44 -18.92 -9.72 -15.87
C GLY A 44 -19.15 -8.26 -16.25
N PRO A 45 -19.75 -7.46 -15.34
CA PRO A 45 -19.89 -6.03 -15.54
C PRO A 45 -18.52 -5.34 -15.59
N SER A 46 -18.41 -4.32 -16.43
CA SER A 46 -17.27 -3.41 -16.41
C SER A 46 -17.36 -2.45 -15.23
N TYR A 47 -16.26 -1.78 -14.92
CA TYR A 47 -16.24 -0.72 -13.90
C TYR A 47 -17.25 0.40 -14.15
N GLN A 48 -17.55 0.69 -15.43
CA GLN A 48 -18.49 1.74 -15.80
C GLN A 48 -19.93 1.30 -15.52
N ASP A 49 -20.23 0.01 -15.68
CA ASP A 49 -21.57 -0.54 -15.42
C ASP A 49 -21.93 -0.53 -13.93
N LEU A 50 -20.92 -0.45 -13.06
CA LEU A 50 -21.11 -0.32 -11.62
C LEU A 50 -21.42 1.12 -11.19
N ILE A 51 -21.30 2.11 -12.07
CA ILE A 51 -21.63 3.50 -11.76
C ILE A 51 -23.15 3.68 -11.91
N PRO A 52 -23.86 4.15 -10.87
CA PRO A 52 -25.28 4.42 -10.98
C PRO A 52 -25.59 5.41 -12.11
N ALA A 53 -26.58 5.09 -12.95
CA ALA A 53 -26.88 5.86 -14.17
C ALA A 53 -27.14 7.35 -13.90
N GLN A 54 -27.73 7.69 -12.76
CA GLN A 54 -27.96 9.08 -12.34
C GLN A 54 -26.67 9.89 -12.08
N LEU A 55 -25.54 9.22 -11.84
CA LEU A 55 -24.25 9.87 -11.59
C LEU A 55 -23.43 10.09 -12.88
N LEU A 56 -23.72 9.37 -13.96
CA LEU A 56 -23.00 9.48 -15.24
C LEU A 56 -22.98 10.90 -15.85
N PRO A 57 -24.03 11.73 -15.73
CA PRO A 57 -24.00 13.10 -16.26
C PRO A 57 -23.16 14.09 -15.45
N LEU A 58 -22.69 13.71 -14.25
CA LEU A 58 -21.95 14.61 -13.36
C LEU A 58 -20.55 14.90 -13.91
N ASN A 59 -20.03 16.08 -13.58
CA ASN A 59 -18.63 16.36 -13.84
C ASN A 59 -17.71 15.49 -12.95
N GLU A 60 -16.44 15.36 -13.34
CA GLU A 60 -15.48 14.46 -12.69
C GLU A 60 -15.36 14.66 -11.17
N GLY A 61 -15.33 15.91 -10.69
CA GLY A 61 -15.23 16.20 -9.26
C GLY A 61 -16.53 15.91 -8.49
N GLN A 62 -17.68 16.15 -9.11
CA GLN A 62 -18.99 15.82 -8.54
C GLN A 62 -19.20 14.29 -8.49
N LEU A 63 -18.82 13.59 -9.56
CA LEU A 63 -18.86 12.14 -9.65
C LEU A 63 -17.97 11.51 -8.58
N ASP A 64 -16.71 11.94 -8.46
CA ASP A 64 -15.79 11.41 -7.44
C ASP A 64 -16.35 11.57 -6.02
N ARG A 65 -16.91 12.75 -5.70
CA ARG A 65 -17.56 12.98 -4.40
C ARG A 65 -18.79 12.10 -4.18
N ALA A 66 -19.65 11.95 -5.19
CA ALA A 66 -20.84 11.11 -5.09
C ALA A 66 -20.48 9.63 -4.91
N LEU A 67 -19.45 9.15 -5.63
CA LEU A 67 -18.91 7.81 -5.49
C LEU A 67 -18.27 7.60 -4.11
N LEU A 68 -17.51 8.57 -3.60
CA LEU A 68 -16.98 8.50 -2.23
C LEU A 68 -18.11 8.34 -1.21
N GLN A 69 -19.18 9.12 -1.33
CA GLN A 69 -20.35 9.03 -0.44
C GLN A 69 -21.02 7.66 -0.53
N ALA A 70 -21.23 7.13 -1.73
CA ALA A 70 -21.80 5.80 -1.92
C ALA A 70 -20.87 4.70 -1.35
N GLY A 71 -19.56 4.83 -1.55
CA GLY A 71 -18.56 3.91 -0.99
C GLY A 71 -18.55 3.92 0.53
N ILE A 72 -18.70 5.09 1.16
CA ILE A 72 -18.85 5.21 2.62
C ILE A 72 -20.15 4.53 3.07
N GLY A 73 -21.24 4.71 2.32
CA GLY A 73 -22.50 3.99 2.55
C GLY A 73 -22.30 2.48 2.65
N PHE A 74 -21.58 1.88 1.68
CA PHE A 74 -21.29 0.45 1.70
C PHE A 74 -20.55 -0.05 2.95
N VAL A 75 -19.73 0.81 3.56
CA VAL A 75 -18.99 0.49 4.79
C VAL A 75 -19.88 0.63 6.02
N VAL A 76 -20.70 1.68 6.06
CA VAL A 76 -21.63 1.94 7.17
C VAL A 76 -22.75 0.90 7.22
N ASP A 77 -23.26 0.49 6.05
CA ASP A 77 -24.35 -0.47 5.94
C ASP A 77 -23.94 -1.88 6.39
N ASP A 78 -22.67 -2.26 6.19
CA ASP A 78 -22.13 -3.56 6.61
C ASP A 78 -20.63 -3.47 6.99
N PRO A 79 -20.32 -3.06 8.24
CA PRO A 79 -18.95 -2.88 8.69
C PRO A 79 -18.20 -4.22 8.83
N LEU A 80 -18.90 -5.32 9.12
CA LEU A 80 -18.26 -6.63 9.24
C LEU A 80 -17.76 -7.13 7.88
N ARG A 81 -18.57 -7.00 6.84
CA ARG A 81 -18.16 -7.29 5.46
C ARG A 81 -16.98 -6.42 5.05
N TYR A 82 -16.99 -5.13 5.38
CA TYR A 82 -15.87 -4.24 5.10
C TYR A 82 -14.56 -4.71 5.75
N LEU A 83 -14.59 -5.17 7.00
CA LEU A 83 -13.41 -5.70 7.69
C LEU A 83 -12.90 -6.99 7.03
N GLN A 84 -13.80 -7.92 6.69
CA GLN A 84 -13.45 -9.16 5.98
C GLN A 84 -12.87 -8.87 4.59
N LEU A 85 -13.47 -7.92 3.87
CA LEU A 85 -13.01 -7.46 2.57
C LEU A 85 -11.63 -6.78 2.66
N SER A 86 -11.40 -5.98 3.70
CA SER A 86 -10.10 -5.34 3.95
C SER A 86 -9.02 -6.35 4.31
N TRP A 87 -9.39 -7.43 5.01
CA TRP A 87 -8.48 -8.54 5.30
C TRP A 87 -8.13 -9.35 4.05
N SER A 88 -9.11 -9.66 3.20
CA SER A 88 -8.90 -10.43 1.96
C SER A 88 -8.05 -9.69 0.91
N ARG A 89 -7.80 -8.39 1.10
CA ARG A 89 -6.86 -7.58 0.30
C ARG A 89 -5.39 -7.85 0.61
N ILE A 90 -5.06 -8.41 1.78
CA ILE A 90 -3.67 -8.62 2.21
C ILE A 90 -2.87 -9.47 1.21
N PRO A 91 -3.35 -10.66 0.78
CA PRO A 91 -2.61 -11.49 -0.17
C PRO A 91 -2.28 -10.76 -1.46
N GLU A 92 -3.22 -9.99 -2.02
CA GLU A 92 -3.01 -9.22 -3.26
C GLU A 92 -2.03 -8.04 -3.07
N TYR A 93 -1.98 -7.45 -1.87
CA TYR A 93 -0.98 -6.42 -1.55
C TYR A 93 0.43 -7.00 -1.44
N VAL A 94 0.58 -8.14 -0.75
CA VAL A 94 1.90 -8.74 -0.49
C VAL A 94 2.34 -9.75 -1.55
N LYS A 95 1.52 -10.01 -2.57
CA LYS A 95 1.77 -11.05 -3.58
C LYS A 95 3.15 -10.90 -4.20
N PHE A 96 4.04 -11.83 -3.88
CA PHE A 96 5.36 -11.95 -4.49
C PHE A 96 5.62 -13.34 -5.10
N TRP A 97 4.75 -14.32 -4.84
CA TRP A 97 4.86 -15.69 -5.35
C TRP A 97 4.28 -15.84 -6.76
N PRO A 98 4.59 -16.90 -7.53
CA PRO A 98 4.01 -17.14 -8.84
C PRO A 98 2.47 -17.29 -8.83
N SER A 99 1.82 -16.88 -9.92
CA SER A 99 0.37 -16.99 -10.14
C SER A 99 0.14 -17.76 -11.44
N PRO A 100 -0.83 -18.69 -11.48
CA PRO A 100 -1.15 -19.44 -12.70
C PRO A 100 -1.62 -18.52 -13.83
N ASP A 101 -2.26 -17.40 -13.51
CA ASP A 101 -2.75 -16.40 -14.48
C ASP A 101 -1.65 -15.47 -15.02
N SER A 102 -0.39 -15.71 -14.66
CA SER A 102 0.75 -14.86 -15.05
C SER A 102 1.76 -15.66 -15.89
N GLY A 103 2.27 -15.05 -16.95
CA GLY A 103 3.34 -15.65 -17.76
C GLY A 103 4.64 -15.84 -16.98
N LEU A 104 5.54 -16.68 -17.51
CA LEU A 104 6.81 -17.03 -16.87
C LEU A 104 7.64 -15.80 -16.46
N ILE A 105 7.83 -14.85 -17.38
CA ILE A 105 8.60 -13.62 -17.12
C ILE A 105 7.99 -12.81 -15.98
N SER A 106 6.66 -12.69 -15.94
CA SER A 106 5.97 -11.96 -14.86
C SER A 106 6.18 -12.63 -13.51
N ASN A 107 6.05 -13.96 -13.46
CA ASN A 107 6.26 -14.75 -12.23
C ASN A 107 7.71 -14.64 -11.73
N VAL A 108 8.69 -14.81 -12.62
CA VAL A 108 10.12 -14.69 -12.27
C VAL A 108 10.44 -13.27 -11.80
N SER A 109 10.02 -12.26 -12.55
CA SER A 109 10.26 -10.85 -12.18
C SER A 109 9.65 -10.51 -10.82
N ARG A 110 8.46 -11.02 -10.49
CA ARG A 110 7.81 -10.79 -9.20
C ARG A 110 8.57 -11.43 -8.03
N VAL A 111 9.01 -12.67 -8.18
CA VAL A 111 9.79 -13.37 -7.15
C VAL A 111 11.18 -12.75 -7.00
N ALA A 112 11.87 -12.48 -8.10
CA ALA A 112 13.24 -11.98 -8.09
C ALA A 112 13.33 -10.51 -7.59
N SER A 113 12.35 -9.66 -7.92
CA SER A 113 12.36 -8.25 -7.53
C SER A 113 12.18 -8.03 -6.02
N PHE A 114 11.27 -8.79 -5.39
CA PHE A 114 10.92 -8.59 -3.99
C PHE A 114 11.29 -9.77 -3.11
N GLY A 115 10.99 -11.00 -3.55
CA GLY A 115 11.21 -12.21 -2.77
C GLY A 115 12.68 -12.45 -2.39
N LEU A 116 13.62 -12.10 -3.28
CA LEU A 116 15.05 -12.23 -3.02
C LEU A 116 15.54 -11.34 -1.86
N LEU A 117 15.03 -10.11 -1.77
CA LEU A 117 15.45 -9.15 -0.75
C LEU A 117 14.62 -9.25 0.54
N LEU A 118 13.45 -9.89 0.49
CA LEU A 118 12.57 -10.07 1.64
C LEU A 118 13.27 -10.56 2.93
N PRO A 119 14.11 -11.61 2.94
CA PRO A 119 14.79 -12.01 4.18
C PRO A 119 15.69 -10.92 4.76
N PHE A 120 16.37 -10.14 3.91
CA PHE A 120 17.20 -9.01 4.34
C PHE A 120 16.35 -7.83 4.84
N MET A 121 15.22 -7.55 4.19
CA MET A 121 14.27 -6.53 4.65
C MET A 121 13.77 -6.87 6.06
N LEU A 122 13.34 -8.12 6.29
CA LEU A 122 12.86 -8.58 7.60
C LEU A 122 13.96 -8.53 8.66
N TYR A 123 15.19 -8.96 8.30
CA TYR A 123 16.33 -8.88 9.22
C TYR A 123 16.68 -7.43 9.57
N GLY A 124 16.66 -6.53 8.59
CA GLY A 124 16.91 -5.10 8.78
C GLY A 124 15.86 -4.40 9.64
N LEU A 125 14.58 -4.75 9.47
CA LEU A 125 13.50 -4.28 10.36
C LEU A 125 13.75 -4.74 11.80
N TRP A 126 14.16 -6.00 12.00
CA TRP A 126 14.50 -6.49 13.32
C TRP A 126 15.70 -5.73 13.92
N LEU A 127 16.77 -5.50 13.15
CA LEU A 127 17.93 -4.71 13.58
C LEU A 127 17.53 -3.28 13.97
N ALA A 128 16.76 -2.60 13.14
CA ALA A 128 16.28 -1.26 13.42
C ALA A 128 15.37 -1.20 14.66
N ALA A 129 14.51 -2.21 14.86
CA ALA A 129 13.69 -2.33 16.07
C ALA A 129 14.55 -2.48 17.34
N ARG A 130 15.70 -3.15 17.26
CA ARG A 130 16.65 -3.23 18.39
C ARG A 130 17.30 -1.87 18.68
N ARG A 131 17.63 -1.09 17.66
CA ARG A 131 18.19 0.28 17.80
C ARG A 131 17.21 1.28 18.40
N LEU A 132 15.90 1.00 18.38
CA LEU A 132 14.93 1.81 19.15
C LEU A 132 15.22 1.77 20.66
N ARG A 133 15.78 0.67 21.19
CA ARG A 133 16.10 0.57 22.62
C ARG A 133 17.37 1.34 22.98
N ALA A 134 18.40 1.24 22.14
CA ALA A 134 19.68 1.91 22.31
C ALA A 134 20.07 2.61 20.99
N PRO A 135 19.64 3.87 20.79
CA PRO A 135 19.95 4.60 19.57
C PRO A 135 21.38 5.14 19.57
N ASP A 136 22.01 5.15 18.39
CA ASP A 136 23.38 5.64 18.18
C ASP A 136 23.46 7.17 18.28
N HIS A 137 22.36 7.87 17.96
CA HIS A 137 22.27 9.33 18.00
C HIS A 137 20.84 9.79 18.31
N PRO A 138 20.63 11.01 18.85
CA PRO A 138 19.34 11.43 19.42
C PRO A 138 18.17 11.39 18.42
N ALA A 139 18.43 11.72 17.15
CA ALA A 139 17.39 11.72 16.11
C ALA A 139 17.02 10.32 15.58
N GLN A 140 17.82 9.29 15.85
CA GLN A 140 17.68 7.97 15.20
C GLN A 140 16.33 7.31 15.52
N ARG A 141 15.87 7.43 16.78
CA ARG A 141 14.56 6.92 17.19
C ARG A 141 13.44 7.51 16.36
N ALA A 142 13.42 8.84 16.24
CA ALA A 142 12.39 9.55 15.50
C ALA A 142 12.40 9.14 14.01
N GLN A 143 13.59 8.98 13.42
CA GLN A 143 13.73 8.53 12.04
C GLN A 143 13.18 7.11 11.82
N ILE A 144 13.56 6.14 12.67
CA ILE A 144 13.06 4.76 12.58
C ILE A 144 11.54 4.72 12.77
N VAL A 145 11.03 5.43 13.79
CA VAL A 145 9.58 5.50 14.06
C VAL A 145 8.84 6.14 12.88
N LEU A 146 9.38 7.20 12.27
CA LEU A 146 8.79 7.82 11.09
C LEU A 146 8.71 6.86 9.91
N LEU A 147 9.77 6.08 9.64
CA LEU A 147 9.75 5.08 8.57
C LEU A 147 8.73 3.97 8.86
N TYR A 148 8.63 3.50 10.11
CA TYR A 148 7.64 2.50 10.50
C TYR A 148 6.21 3.01 10.39
N LEU A 149 5.96 4.23 10.87
CA LEU A 149 4.66 4.89 10.74
C LEU A 149 4.29 5.09 9.28
N PHE A 150 5.23 5.54 8.45
CA PHE A 150 5.00 5.66 7.01
C PHE A 150 4.58 4.32 6.40
N MET A 151 5.36 3.24 6.61
CA MET A 151 5.04 1.92 6.07
C MET A 151 3.69 1.42 6.56
N ALA A 152 3.40 1.57 7.86
CA ALA A 152 2.16 1.10 8.47
C ALA A 152 0.94 1.88 7.97
N VAL A 153 0.98 3.22 8.03
CA VAL A 153 -0.13 4.09 7.62
C VAL A 153 -0.37 3.96 6.11
N TYR A 154 0.69 3.97 5.31
CA TYR A 154 0.57 3.85 3.86
C TYR A 154 -0.01 2.49 3.45
N THR A 155 0.45 1.40 4.07
CA THR A 155 -0.09 0.05 3.83
C THR A 155 -1.55 -0.03 4.26
N LEU A 156 -1.87 0.46 5.46
CA LEU A 156 -3.22 0.44 5.98
C LEU A 156 -4.18 1.23 5.08
N LEU A 157 -3.77 2.42 4.62
CA LEU A 157 -4.58 3.22 3.68
C LEU A 157 -4.96 2.40 2.44
N HIS A 158 -4.02 1.69 1.81
CA HIS A 158 -4.31 0.88 0.63
C HIS A 158 -5.16 -0.36 0.94
N LEU A 159 -4.91 -1.02 2.07
CA LEU A 159 -5.74 -2.15 2.51
C LEU A 159 -7.17 -1.73 2.84
N LEU A 160 -7.39 -0.51 3.31
CA LEU A 160 -8.72 0.01 3.68
C LEU A 160 -9.47 0.65 2.51
N THR A 161 -8.79 0.99 1.42
CA THR A 161 -9.39 1.71 0.28
C THR A 161 -9.36 0.85 -0.98
N TRP A 162 -8.21 0.75 -1.63
CA TRP A 162 -7.96 -0.04 -2.82
C TRP A 162 -6.52 -0.56 -2.79
N THR A 163 -6.31 -1.83 -3.19
CA THR A 163 -4.99 -2.43 -3.28
C THR A 163 -4.72 -3.20 -4.58
N LEU A 164 -3.46 -3.24 -4.97
CA LEU A 164 -2.82 -4.04 -6.02
C LEU A 164 -1.33 -4.09 -5.67
N ILE A 165 -0.63 -5.08 -6.24
CA ILE A 165 0.81 -5.27 -6.07
C ILE A 165 1.62 -3.97 -6.32
N ARG A 166 1.21 -3.15 -7.30
CA ARG A 166 1.93 -1.90 -7.62
C ARG A 166 1.85 -0.83 -6.53
N TYR A 167 0.84 -0.85 -5.67
CA TYR A 167 0.70 0.19 -4.66
C TYR A 167 1.68 0.03 -3.52
N ARG A 168 2.29 -1.15 -3.34
CA ARG A 168 3.31 -1.38 -2.32
C ARG A 168 4.67 -0.76 -2.65
N LEU A 169 4.90 -0.30 -3.90
CA LEU A 169 6.21 0.19 -4.35
C LEU A 169 6.85 1.27 -3.45
N PRO A 170 6.12 2.24 -2.88
CA PRO A 170 6.71 3.19 -1.93
C PRO A 170 7.15 2.54 -0.62
N VAL A 171 6.41 1.54 -0.13
CA VAL A 171 6.78 0.75 1.04
C VAL A 171 8.00 -0.12 0.74
N ASP A 172 8.04 -0.76 -0.43
CA ASP A 172 9.19 -1.54 -0.89
C ASP A 172 10.46 -0.67 -0.94
N THR A 173 10.35 0.57 -1.43
CA THR A 173 11.46 1.52 -1.47
C THR A 173 12.03 1.80 -0.07
N VAL A 174 11.16 1.95 0.94
CA VAL A 174 11.59 2.13 2.33
C VAL A 174 12.17 0.82 2.90
N LEU A 175 11.58 -0.33 2.58
CA LEU A 175 12.10 -1.65 2.97
C LEU A 175 13.51 -1.92 2.44
N LEU A 176 13.88 -1.38 1.27
CA LEU A 176 15.25 -1.47 0.75
C LEU A 176 16.29 -0.82 1.66
N LEU A 177 15.95 0.23 2.39
CA LEU A 177 16.85 0.83 3.39
C LEU A 177 17.16 -0.16 4.52
N PHE A 178 16.16 -0.93 4.95
CA PHE A 178 16.34 -1.99 5.94
C PHE A 178 17.11 -3.18 5.36
N ALA A 179 16.86 -3.56 4.11
CA ALA A 179 17.68 -4.58 3.44
C ALA A 179 19.16 -4.18 3.38
N ALA A 180 19.45 -2.90 3.09
CA ALA A 180 20.82 -2.38 3.11
C ALA A 180 21.44 -2.47 4.51
N LEU A 181 20.70 -2.09 5.56
CA LEU A 181 21.14 -2.23 6.95
C LEU A 181 21.51 -3.69 7.31
N ALA A 182 20.68 -4.63 6.89
CA ALA A 182 20.92 -6.06 7.05
C ALA A 182 22.19 -6.53 6.35
N LEU A 183 22.37 -6.14 5.09
CA LEU A 183 23.54 -6.52 4.29
C LEU A 183 24.84 -5.95 4.88
N VAL A 184 24.83 -4.70 5.35
CA VAL A 184 25.99 -4.08 6.00
C VAL A 184 26.34 -4.81 7.30
N ASP A 185 25.36 -5.09 8.17
CA ASP A 185 25.64 -5.82 9.42
C ASP A 185 26.17 -7.24 9.15
N LEU A 186 25.67 -7.93 8.13
CA LEU A 186 26.20 -9.25 7.73
C LEU A 186 27.63 -9.14 7.20
N ALA A 187 27.93 -8.15 6.36
CA ALA A 187 29.26 -7.92 5.82
C ALA A 187 30.28 -7.60 6.92
N ASP A 188 29.92 -6.76 7.89
CA ASP A 188 30.78 -6.42 9.02
C ASP A 188 31.11 -7.65 9.86
N ARG A 189 30.12 -8.49 10.16
CA ARG A 189 30.31 -9.75 10.90
C ARG A 189 31.25 -10.70 10.16
N LEU A 190 31.10 -10.82 8.85
CA LEU A 190 31.97 -11.65 8.01
C LEU A 190 33.40 -11.10 7.94
N ALA A 191 33.56 -9.78 7.99
CA ALA A 191 34.86 -9.11 8.02
C ALA A 191 35.54 -9.10 9.40
N GLY A 192 34.93 -9.72 10.43
CA GLY A 192 35.43 -9.70 11.81
C GLY A 192 35.35 -8.33 12.49
N ARG A 193 34.62 -7.38 11.89
CA ARG A 193 34.30 -6.09 12.52
C ARG A 193 33.09 -6.34 13.41
N GLY A 194 33.15 -5.95 14.68
CA GLY A 194 32.05 -6.17 15.63
C GLY A 194 30.70 -5.74 15.03
N SER A 195 29.63 -6.51 15.29
CA SER A 195 28.30 -6.26 14.72
C SER A 195 27.86 -4.81 14.93
N ALA A 196 27.06 -4.28 14.01
CA ALA A 196 26.50 -2.93 14.11
C ALA A 196 25.53 -2.74 15.30
N LEU A 197 25.34 -3.77 16.14
CA LEU A 197 24.66 -3.75 17.43
C LEU A 197 25.62 -3.76 18.63
N ALA A 198 26.92 -3.94 18.40
CA ALA A 198 27.95 -4.17 19.41
C ALA A 198 28.84 -2.94 19.67
N GLN A 199 28.49 -1.76 19.14
CA GLN A 199 29.10 -0.50 19.59
C GLN A 199 28.15 0.27 20.52
N PRO A 200 28.06 -0.11 21.81
CA PRO A 200 27.53 0.80 22.80
C PRO A 200 28.57 1.89 23.07
N GLY A 201 28.21 3.14 22.79
CA GLY A 201 28.79 4.38 23.33
C GLY A 201 30.28 4.38 23.67
N ALA A 202 31.07 4.96 22.76
CA ALA A 202 32.24 5.75 23.17
C ALA A 202 31.77 7.13 23.67
#